data_AF-A0AAJ5EH43-F1
#
_entry.id   AF-A0AAJ5EH43-F1
#
_cell.length_a   1.000
_cell.length_b   1.000
_cell.length_c   1.000
_cell.angle_alpha   90.00
_cell.angle_beta   90.00
_cell.angle_gamma   90.00
#
_symmetry.space_group_name_H-M   'P 1'
#
loop_
_entity.id
_entity.type
_entity.pdbx_description
1 polymer ?
#
loop_
_entity_poly.entity_id
_entity_poly.type
_entity_poly.pdbx_seq_one_letter_code
_entity_poly.pdbx_strand_id
1 'polypeptide(L)'
;MNTMTPMLFFWIFYPFIMMSASHFIVKRWSLLQRYQLRTSDIATPLLFIGLHYLSDEIFSISITPYMFMIVCIIGIVIAVMHAYFYGDIHYKFYFKMFWRFTFLISLLVYSFLIVYGLIRLINGF
;
A
#
# COMPACT_ATOMS: atom_id res chain seq x y z
N MET A 1 18.77 17.46 9.61
CA MET A 1 20.13 16.89 9.48
C MET A 1 20.20 16.24 8.10
N ASN A 2 20.84 16.92 7.15
CA ASN A 2 20.96 16.50 5.74
C ASN A 2 22.14 15.54 5.59
N THR A 3 21.94 14.27 5.94
CA THR A 3 22.80 13.20 5.47
C THR A 3 21.95 12.33 4.56
N MET A 4 22.36 12.22 3.29
CA MET A 4 21.83 11.23 2.36
C MET A 4 22.08 9.85 2.98
N THR A 5 21.12 9.34 3.73
CA THR A 5 21.21 8.01 4.33
C THR A 5 20.98 6.99 3.21
N PRO A 6 21.87 6.01 3.03
CA PRO A 6 21.63 4.86 2.15
C PRO A 6 20.26 4.20 2.38
N MET A 7 19.71 4.38 3.58
CA MET A 7 18.36 4.02 3.99
C MET A 7 17.25 4.59 3.08
N LEU A 8 17.35 5.86 2.68
CA LEU A 8 16.32 6.52 1.88
C LEU A 8 16.27 5.95 0.44
N PHE A 9 17.43 5.63 -0.12
CA PHE A 9 17.53 4.91 -1.40
C PHE A 9 16.90 3.52 -1.30
N PHE A 10 17.13 2.80 -0.21
CA PHE A 10 16.51 1.50 0.02
C PHE A 10 14.97 1.60 0.03
N TRP A 11 14.42 2.61 0.70
CA TRP A 11 12.98 2.83 0.72
C TRP A 11 12.41 3.18 -0.66
N ILE A 12 13.12 3.92 -1.51
CA ILE A 12 12.66 4.21 -2.89
C ILE A 12 12.48 2.92 -3.72
N PHE A 13 13.38 1.93 -3.57
CA PHE A 13 13.29 0.65 -4.29
C PHE A 13 12.34 -0.37 -3.64
N TYR A 14 11.98 -0.16 -2.37
CA TYR A 14 11.13 -1.04 -1.58
C TYR A 14 9.82 -1.50 -2.27
N PRO A 15 8.99 -0.65 -2.89
CA PRO A 15 7.72 -1.09 -3.49
C PRO A 15 7.93 -2.05 -4.66
N PHE A 16 9.02 -1.86 -5.42
CA PHE A 16 9.36 -2.74 -6.53
C PHE A 16 9.82 -4.12 -6.03
N ILE A 17 10.60 -4.12 -4.95
CA ILE A 17 11.03 -5.34 -4.25
C ILE A 17 9.79 -6.07 -3.69
N MET A 18 8.83 -5.34 -3.10
CA MET A 18 7.66 -5.96 -2.48
C MET A 18 6.62 -6.45 -3.47
N MET A 19 6.47 -5.82 -4.64
CA MET A 19 5.71 -6.42 -5.73
C MET A 19 6.35 -7.73 -6.21
N SER A 20 7.68 -7.78 -6.31
CA SER A 20 8.40 -8.98 -6.72
C SER A 20 8.33 -10.10 -5.66
N ALA A 21 8.51 -9.74 -4.37
CA ALA A 21 8.45 -10.67 -3.25
C ALA A 21 7.04 -11.24 -3.07
N SER A 22 6.01 -10.41 -3.15
CA SER A 22 4.62 -10.87 -3.09
C SER A 22 4.28 -11.80 -4.26
N HIS A 23 4.79 -11.53 -5.47
CA HIS A 23 4.62 -12.44 -6.61
C HIS A 23 5.29 -13.79 -6.36
N PHE A 24 6.49 -13.78 -5.79
CA PHE A 24 7.23 -14.98 -5.44
C PHE A 24 6.53 -15.80 -4.35
N ILE A 25 6.02 -15.15 -3.29
CA ILE A 25 5.28 -15.79 -2.20
C ILE A 25 3.99 -16.45 -2.71
N VAL A 26 3.20 -15.73 -3.52
CA VAL A 26 1.96 -16.26 -4.08
C VAL A 26 2.22 -17.46 -5.00
N LYS A 27 3.27 -17.39 -5.83
CA LYS A 27 3.67 -18.47 -6.73
C LYS A 27 4.23 -19.67 -5.95
N ARG A 28 5.04 -19.44 -4.91
CA ARG A 28 5.69 -20.50 -4.13
C ARG A 28 4.71 -21.30 -3.28
N TRP A 29 3.68 -20.66 -2.73
CA TRP A 29 2.68 -21.34 -1.88
C TRP A 29 1.39 -21.69 -2.61
N SER A 30 1.30 -21.47 -3.93
CA SER A 30 0.07 -21.71 -4.72
C SER A 30 -1.19 -21.04 -4.12
N LEU A 31 -1.00 -19.93 -3.39
CA LEU A 31 -2.06 -19.22 -2.65
C LEU A 31 -3.17 -18.69 -3.55
N LEU A 32 -2.82 -18.42 -4.81
CA LEU A 32 -3.76 -18.02 -5.86
C LEU A 32 -4.77 -19.14 -6.16
N GLN A 33 -4.33 -20.40 -6.09
CA GLN A 33 -5.13 -21.58 -6.46
C GLN A 33 -5.98 -22.10 -5.28
N ARG A 34 -5.50 -21.95 -4.03
CA ARG A 34 -6.19 -22.46 -2.84
C ARG A 34 -7.12 -21.45 -2.14
N TYR A 35 -6.75 -20.17 -2.11
CA TYR A 35 -7.52 -19.12 -1.40
C TYR A 35 -7.97 -17.95 -2.30
N GLN A 36 -7.65 -17.97 -3.60
CA GLN A 36 -7.89 -16.86 -4.55
C GLN A 36 -7.25 -15.52 -4.13
N LEU A 37 -6.29 -15.55 -3.20
CA LEU A 37 -5.55 -14.36 -2.76
C LEU A 37 -4.59 -13.95 -3.87
N ARG A 38 -4.70 -12.70 -4.31
CA ARG A 38 -3.80 -12.16 -5.34
C ARG A 38 -2.56 -11.55 -4.71
N THR A 39 -1.52 -11.43 -5.52
CA THR A 39 -0.25 -10.75 -5.21
C THR A 39 -0.46 -9.38 -4.55
N SER A 40 -1.48 -8.63 -4.99
CA SER A 40 -1.87 -7.34 -4.41
C SER A 40 -2.18 -7.43 -2.92
N ASP A 41 -2.78 -8.54 -2.48
CA ASP A 41 -3.37 -8.65 -1.15
C ASP A 41 -2.31 -8.84 -0.07
N ILE A 42 -1.22 -9.52 -0.44
CA ILE A 42 -0.04 -9.71 0.42
C ILE A 42 0.89 -8.50 0.34
N ALA A 43 0.92 -7.81 -0.80
CA ALA A 43 1.72 -6.60 -0.96
C ALA A 43 1.21 -5.44 -0.08
N THR A 44 -0.10 -5.34 0.15
CA THR A 44 -0.72 -4.30 1.01
C THR A 44 -0.09 -4.14 2.39
N PRO A 45 -0.07 -5.15 3.27
CA PRO A 45 0.53 -5.01 4.60
C PRO A 45 2.03 -4.71 4.54
N LEU A 46 2.75 -5.23 3.54
CA LEU A 46 4.16 -4.88 3.35
C LEU A 46 4.35 -3.42 2.93
N LEU A 47 3.51 -2.90 2.03
CA LEU A 47 3.55 -1.49 1.63
C LEU A 47 3.29 -0.57 2.82
N PHE A 48 2.41 -0.94 3.75
CA PHE A 48 2.17 -0.18 4.97
C PHE A 48 3.42 -0.04 5.85
N ILE A 49 4.22 -1.10 5.96
CA ILE A 49 5.48 -1.07 6.71
C ILE A 49 6.45 -0.09 6.05
N GLY A 50 6.63 -0.19 4.72
CA GLY A 50 7.50 0.74 3.99
C GLY A 50 7.03 2.19 4.10
N LEU A 51 5.71 2.42 4.08
CA LEU A 51 5.11 3.76 4.14
C LEU A 51 5.37 4.42 5.49
N HIS A 52 5.29 3.65 6.58
CA HIS A 52 5.63 4.13 7.93
C HIS A 52 7.06 4.66 8.00
N TYR A 53 8.05 3.84 7.62
CA TYR A 53 9.46 4.24 7.69
C TYR A 53 9.82 5.37 6.73
N LEU A 54 9.32 5.34 5.49
CA LEU A 54 9.55 6.42 4.52
C LEU A 54 8.95 7.75 5.02
N SER A 55 7.77 7.71 5.64
CA SER A 55 7.13 8.92 6.18
C SER A 55 7.88 9.50 7.37
N ASP A 56 8.41 8.65 8.25
CA ASP A 56 9.18 9.07 9.41
C ASP A 56 10.50 9.73 8.98
N GLU A 57 11.18 9.18 7.98
CA GLU A 57 12.41 9.77 7.44
C GLU A 57 12.17 11.13 6.74
N ILE A 58 11.05 11.27 6.00
CA ILE A 58 10.77 12.49 5.25
C ILE A 58 10.17 13.58 6.16
N PHE A 59 9.16 13.27 6.95
CA PHE A 59 8.37 14.26 7.68
C PHE A 59 8.59 14.22 9.20
N SER A 60 9.36 13.25 9.72
CA SER A 60 9.49 12.98 11.17
C SER A 60 8.13 12.74 11.86
N ILE A 61 7.14 12.34 11.06
CA ILE A 61 5.76 12.07 11.47
C ILE A 61 5.31 10.82 10.73
N SER A 62 4.71 9.89 11.48
CA SER A 62 4.14 8.66 10.91
C SER A 62 2.85 8.94 10.15
N ILE A 63 2.81 8.60 8.86
CA ILE A 63 1.60 8.72 8.01
C ILE A 63 0.65 7.51 8.18
N THR A 64 1.10 6.45 8.87
CA THR A 64 0.32 5.23 9.17
C THR A 64 -1.10 5.46 9.70
N PRO A 65 -1.36 6.35 10.70
CA PRO A 65 -2.71 6.61 11.17
C PRO A 65 -3.63 7.23 10.09
N TYR A 66 -3.08 8.08 9.23
CA TYR A 66 -3.83 8.66 8.10
C TYR A 66 -4.19 7.59 7.06
N MET A 67 -3.27 6.66 6.78
CA MET A 67 -3.55 5.50 5.94
C MET A 67 -4.66 4.64 6.51
N PHE A 68 -4.67 4.41 7.83
CA PHE A 68 -5.73 3.64 8.47
C PHE A 68 -7.11 4.31 8.33
N MET A 69 -7.20 5.63 8.52
CA MET A 69 -8.44 6.38 8.28
C MET A 69 -8.91 6.25 6.83
N ILE A 70 -8.01 6.38 5.86
CA ILE A 70 -8.35 6.25 4.44
C ILE A 70 -8.88 4.85 4.14
N VAL A 71 -8.27 3.80 4.70
CA VAL A 71 -8.76 2.43 4.55
C VAL A 71 -10.15 2.25 5.14
N CYS A 72 -10.44 2.82 6.31
CA CYS A 72 -11.79 2.78 6.88
C CYS A 72 -12.81 3.47 5.97
N ILE A 73 -12.48 4.65 5.42
CA ILE A 73 -13.35 5.38 4.49
C ILE A 73 -13.62 4.56 3.22
N ILE A 74 -12.58 3.95 2.64
CA ILE A 74 -12.71 3.08 1.46
C ILE A 74 -13.62 1.89 1.77
N GLY A 75 -13.50 1.29 2.95
CA GLY A 75 -14.37 0.21 3.39
C GLY A 75 -15.84 0.63 3.38
N ILE A 76 -16.15 1.79 3.95
CA ILE A 76 -17.50 2.34 3.97
C ILE A 76 -18.01 2.60 2.55
N VAL A 77 -17.21 3.27 1.70
CA VAL A 77 -17.59 3.59 0.32
C VAL A 77 -17.92 2.32 -0.47
N ILE A 78 -17.08 1.30 -0.37
CA ILE A 78 -17.28 0.04 -1.09
C ILE A 78 -18.49 -0.72 -0.53
N ALA A 79 -18.73 -0.67 0.78
CA ALA A 79 -19.88 -1.32 1.41
C ALA A 79 -21.19 -0.69 0.91
N VAL A 80 -21.24 0.65 0.86
CA VAL A 80 -22.39 1.41 0.34
C VAL A 80 -22.60 1.12 -1.15
N MET A 81 -21.53 1.15 -1.97
CA MET A 81 -21.64 0.80 -3.39
C MET A 81 -22.17 -0.63 -3.56
N HIS A 82 -21.68 -1.60 -2.79
CA HIS A 82 -22.11 -2.98 -2.92
C HIS A 82 -23.59 -3.16 -2.53
N ALA A 83 -24.04 -2.51 -1.46
CA ALA A 83 -25.44 -2.53 -1.05
C ALA A 83 -26.35 -1.88 -2.11
N TYR A 84 -25.90 -0.78 -2.72
CA TYR A 84 -26.66 -0.09 -3.76
C TYR A 84 -26.83 -0.93 -5.04
N PHE A 85 -25.76 -1.57 -5.51
CA PHE A 85 -25.80 -2.29 -6.80
C PHE A 85 -26.38 -3.71 -6.71
N TYR A 86 -26.12 -4.44 -5.62
CA TYR A 86 -26.44 -5.86 -5.53
C TYR A 86 -27.61 -6.17 -4.59
N GLY A 87 -28.10 -5.20 -3.82
CA GLY A 87 -29.16 -5.40 -2.82
C GLY A 87 -28.70 -6.20 -1.58
N ASP A 88 -27.75 -7.12 -1.75
CA ASP A 88 -27.14 -7.93 -0.71
C ASP A 88 -25.61 -7.75 -0.66
N ILE A 89 -25.06 -7.84 0.54
CA ILE A 89 -23.61 -7.75 0.77
C ILE A 89 -23.00 -9.14 0.65
N HIS A 90 -22.45 -9.45 -0.52
CA HIS A 90 -21.64 -10.65 -0.67
C HIS A 90 -20.23 -10.40 -0.12
N TYR A 91 -19.99 -10.79 1.13
CA TYR A 91 -18.73 -10.58 1.86
C TYR A 91 -17.47 -10.98 1.08
N LYS A 92 -17.52 -12.07 0.30
CA LYS A 92 -16.36 -12.54 -0.49
C LYS A 92 -15.96 -11.57 -1.60
N PHE A 93 -16.94 -10.96 -2.27
CA PHE A 93 -16.68 -9.98 -3.33
C PHE A 93 -16.33 -8.62 -2.75
N TYR A 94 -17.03 -8.21 -1.70
CA TYR A 94 -16.72 -7.00 -0.93
C TYR A 94 -15.26 -6.99 -0.47
N PHE A 95 -14.82 -8.02 0.25
CA PHE A 95 -13.45 -8.07 0.80
C PHE A 95 -12.41 -8.06 -0.32
N LYS A 96 -12.67 -8.77 -1.43
CA LYS A 96 -11.78 -8.79 -2.60
C LYS A 96 -11.67 -7.43 -3.28
N MET A 97 -12.75 -6.65 -3.37
CA MET A 97 -12.68 -5.28 -3.92
C MET A 97 -12.02 -4.32 -2.94
N PHE A 98 -12.44 -4.35 -1.68
CA PHE A 98 -11.88 -3.53 -0.60
C PHE A 98 -10.36 -3.62 -0.54
N TRP A 99 -9.84 -4.85 -0.53
CA TRP A 99 -8.40 -5.08 -0.42
C TRP A 99 -7.62 -4.59 -1.65
N ARG A 100 -8.21 -4.66 -2.84
CA ARG A 100 -7.62 -4.12 -4.09
C ARG A 100 -7.57 -2.61 -4.13
N PHE A 101 -8.64 -1.93 -3.68
CA PHE A 101 -8.65 -0.48 -3.61
C PHE A 101 -7.66 0.03 -2.57
N THR A 102 -7.59 -0.62 -1.42
CA THR A 102 -6.59 -0.31 -0.39
C THR A 102 -5.16 -0.47 -0.94
N PHE A 103 -4.88 -1.52 -1.72
CA PHE A 103 -3.60 -1.67 -2.41
C PHE A 103 -3.30 -0.53 -3.37
N LEU A 104 -4.26 -0.19 -4.24
CA LEU A 104 -4.07 0.85 -5.25
C LEU A 104 -3.80 2.21 -4.61
N ILE A 105 -4.55 2.56 -3.56
CA ILE A 105 -4.37 3.81 -2.82
C ILE A 105 -3.04 3.82 -2.07
N SER A 106 -2.66 2.71 -1.43
CA SER A 106 -1.36 2.61 -0.74
C SER A 106 -0.20 2.79 -1.71
N LEU A 107 -0.27 2.17 -2.88
CA LEU A 107 0.73 2.34 -3.93
C LEU A 107 0.79 3.78 -4.43
N LEU A 108 -0.36 4.39 -4.68
CA LEU A 108 -0.46 5.79 -5.12
C LEU A 108 0.12 6.75 -4.09
N VAL A 109 -0.23 6.62 -2.80
CA VAL A 109 0.34 7.44 -1.72
C VAL A 109 1.85 7.24 -1.62
N TYR A 110 2.31 5.99 -1.72
CA TYR A 110 3.74 5.67 -1.73
C TYR A 110 4.48 6.32 -2.91
N SER A 111 3.90 6.29 -4.10
CA SER A 111 4.46 6.95 -5.29
C SER A 111 4.56 8.46 -5.09
N PHE A 112 3.54 9.11 -4.52
CA PHE A 112 3.62 10.54 -4.19
C PHE A 112 4.73 10.85 -3.17
N LEU A 113 4.88 10.01 -2.14
CA LEU A 113 5.96 10.13 -1.16
C LEU A 113 7.35 10.00 -1.80
N ILE A 114 7.54 9.07 -2.74
CA ILE A 114 8.79 8.94 -3.50
C ILE A 114 9.07 10.22 -4.29
N VAL A 115 8.09 10.71 -5.06
CA VAL A 115 8.25 11.91 -5.90
C VAL A 115 8.59 13.12 -5.02
N TYR A 116 7.90 13.30 -3.91
CA TYR A 116 8.20 14.36 -2.94
C TYR A 116 9.60 14.21 -2.34
N GLY A 117 10.00 12.99 -1.97
CA GLY A 117 11.34 12.67 -1.48
C GLY A 117 12.43 13.03 -2.50
N LEU A 118 12.22 12.71 -3.78
CA LEU A 118 13.15 13.05 -4.87
C LEU A 118 13.24 14.57 -5.10
N ILE A 119 12.10 15.27 -5.10
CA ILE A 119 12.09 16.74 -5.24
C ILE A 119 12.84 17.40 -4.09
N ARG A 120 12.64 16.94 -2.86
CA ARG A 120 13.35 17.45 -1.69
C ARG A 120 14.85 17.17 -1.78
N LEU A 121 15.24 16.01 -2.30
CA LEU A 121 16.63 15.65 -2.55
C LEU A 121 17.28 16.61 -3.55
N ILE A 122 16.61 16.93 -4.65
CA ILE A 122 17.10 17.85 -5.68
C ILE A 122 17.20 19.29 -5.15
N ASN A 123 16.18 19.78 -4.45
CA ASN A 123 16.15 21.15 -3.92
C ASN A 123 17.06 21.36 -2.68
N GLY A 124 17.56 20.27 -2.09
CA GLY A 124 18.47 20.28 -0.94
C GLY A 124 19.95 20.26 -1.30
N PHE A 125 20.29 20.21 -2.61
CA PHE A 125 21.59 20.53 -3.19
C PHE A 125 21.63 22.00 -3.62
#